data_AF-A0A5M9X207-F1
#
_entry.id   AF-A0A5M9X207-F1
#
_cell.length_a   1.000
_cell.length_b   1.000
_cell.length_c   1.000
_cell.angle_alpha   90.00
_cell.angle_beta   90.00
_cell.angle_gamma   90.00
#
_symmetry.space_group_name_H-M   'P 1'
#
loop_
_entity.id
_entity.type
_entity.pdbx_description
1 polymer ?
#
loop_
_entity_poly.entity_id
_entity_poly.type
_entity_poly.pdbx_seq_one_letter_code
_entity_poly.pdbx_strand_id
1 'polypeptide(L)' 'TGAATPTMVSKWNLLRQSELETFNKIIYGKLPIDAFDQFVTNWKSNGGDQITQEVNDWFKSVSGK' A
#
# COMPACT_ATOMS: atom_id res chain seq x y z
N THR A 1 11.76 12.75 -8.64
CA THR A 1 10.64 11.83 -8.30
C THR A 1 10.24 11.09 -9.56
N GLY A 2 9.87 9.81 -9.46
CA GLY A 2 9.39 9.00 -10.59
C GLY A 2 7.91 9.23 -10.89
N ALA A 3 7.47 8.88 -12.10
CA ALA A 3 6.05 8.85 -12.43
C ALA A 3 5.32 7.77 -11.60
N ALA A 4 4.04 8.01 -11.30
CA ALA A 4 3.22 7.00 -10.63
C ALA A 4 3.09 5.75 -11.51
N THR A 5 3.14 4.57 -10.89
CA THR A 5 3.02 3.29 -11.59
C THR A 5 1.56 3.04 -12.02
N PRO A 6 1.30 2.19 -13.03
CA PRO A 6 -0.06 1.94 -13.51
C PRO A 6 -1.02 1.47 -12.40
N THR A 7 -0.53 0.63 -11.48
CA THR A 7 -1.36 0.13 -10.38
C THR A 7 -1.59 1.19 -9.32
N MET A 8 -0.61 2.07 -9.07
CA MET A 8 -0.84 3.24 -8.21
C MET A 8 -1.96 4.12 -8.76
N VAL A 9 -1.97 4.42 -10.07
CA VAL A 9 -3.02 5.26 -10.67
C VAL A 9 -4.42 4.68 -10.46
N SER A 10 -4.58 3.35 -10.53
CA SER A 10 -5.88 2.69 -10.46
C SER A 10 -6.33 2.29 -9.04
N LYS A 11 -5.39 1.96 -8.13
CA LYS A 11 -5.71 1.35 -6.82
C LYS A 11 -5.30 2.19 -5.61
N TRP A 12 -4.41 3.17 -5.77
CA TRP A 12 -3.78 3.84 -4.62
C TRP A 12 -4.77 4.55 -3.69
N ASN A 13 -5.80 5.19 -4.24
CA ASN A 13 -6.80 5.87 -3.43
C ASN A 13 -7.55 4.90 -2.50
N LEU A 14 -7.94 3.73 -3.02
CA LEU A 14 -8.63 2.70 -2.24
C LEU A 14 -7.73 2.11 -1.16
N LEU A 15 -6.48 1.81 -1.52
CA LEU A 15 -5.49 1.28 -0.58
C LEU A 15 -5.23 2.26 0.57
N ARG A 16 -5.09 3.54 0.26
CA ARG A 16 -4.85 4.60 1.27
C ARG A 16 -6.07 4.87 2.13
N GLN A 17 -7.28 4.79 1.58
CA GLN A 17 -8.49 4.86 2.39
C GLN A 17 -8.55 3.71 3.40
N SER A 18 -8.32 2.48 2.95
CA SER A 18 -8.32 1.30 3.83
C SER A 18 -7.25 1.40 4.93
N GLU A 19 -6.06 1.91 4.59
CA GLU A 19 -4.97 2.20 5.54
C GLU A 19 -5.43 3.18 6.62
N LEU A 20 -5.93 4.35 6.23
CA LEU A 20 -6.38 5.39 7.16
C LEU A 20 -7.52 4.91 8.06
N GLU A 21 -8.50 4.21 7.51
CA GLU A 21 -9.62 3.68 8.30
C GLU A 21 -9.17 2.66 9.33
N THR A 22 -8.29 1.74 8.94
CA THR A 22 -7.77 0.70 9.84
C THR A 22 -6.98 1.34 10.97
N PHE A 23 -6.03 2.23 10.63
CA PHE A 23 -5.14 2.83 11.62
C PHE A 23 -5.92 3.69 12.60
N ASN A 24 -6.89 4.48 12.11
CA ASN A 24 -7.75 5.27 12.98
C ASN A 24 -8.55 4.38 13.95
N LYS A 25 -9.11 3.27 13.46
CA LYS A 25 -9.85 2.33 14.32
C LYS A 25 -8.95 1.71 15.39
N ILE A 26 -7.71 1.37 15.06
CA ILE A 26 -6.72 0.86 16.04
C ILE A 26 -6.39 1.95 17.08
N ILE A 27 -6.04 3.16 16.63
CA ILE A 27 -5.67 4.29 17.52
C ILE A 27 -6.79 4.65 18.48
N TYR A 28 -8.05 4.67 18.01
CA TYR A 28 -9.21 4.95 18.87
C TYR A 28 -9.69 3.74 19.68
N GLY A 29 -8.96 2.61 19.66
CA GLY A 29 -9.31 1.41 20.42
C GLY A 29 -10.56 0.67 19.92
N LYS A 30 -11.01 0.95 18.69
CA LYS A 30 -12.15 0.29 18.03
C LYS A 30 -11.74 -1.05 17.39
N LEU A 31 -10.45 -1.24 17.11
CA LEU A 31 -9.86 -2.50 16.68
C LEU A 31 -8.62 -2.81 17.53
N PRO A 32 -8.34 -4.10 17.81
CA PRO A 32 -7.09 -4.51 18.42
C PRO A 32 -5.90 -4.37 17.45
N ILE A 33 -4.67 -4.36 17.98
CA ILE A 33 -3.45 -4.12 17.19
C ILE A 33 -3.17 -5.22 16.16
N ASP A 34 -3.61 -6.45 16.43
CA ASP A 34 -3.57 -7.60 15.52
C ASP A 34 -4.37 -7.39 14.23
N ALA A 35 -5.35 -6.48 14.20
CA ALA A 35 -6.07 -6.09 13.00
C ALA A 35 -5.13 -5.52 11.91
N PHE A 36 -3.94 -5.06 12.29
CA PHE A 36 -2.90 -4.64 11.35
C PHE A 36 -2.47 -5.78 10.42
N ASP A 37 -2.32 -7.01 10.91
CA ASP A 37 -1.86 -8.14 10.10
C ASP A 37 -2.88 -8.51 9.01
N GLN A 38 -4.17 -8.44 9.35
CA GLN A 38 -5.25 -8.60 8.38
C GLN A 38 -5.27 -7.46 7.36
N PHE A 39 -5.05 -6.21 7.81
CA PHE A 39 -4.93 -5.07 6.90
C PHE A 39 -3.78 -5.25 5.91
N VAL A 40 -2.59 -5.66 6.37
CA VAL A 40 -1.45 -5.91 5.48
C VAL A 40 -1.78 -6.97 4.44
N THR A 41 -2.40 -8.08 4.86
CA THR A 41 -2.84 -9.15 3.95
C THR A 41 -3.80 -8.62 2.88
N ASN A 42 -4.80 -7.84 3.29
CA ASN A 42 -5.76 -7.25 2.37
C ASN A 42 -5.11 -6.20 1.45
N TRP A 43 -4.25 -5.35 1.98
CA TRP A 43 -3.56 -4.30 1.22
C TRP A 43 -2.70 -4.90 0.10
N LYS A 44 -1.93 -5.96 0.43
CA LYS A 44 -1.13 -6.72 -0.54
C LYS A 44 -2.00 -7.30 -1.66
N SER A 45 -3.07 -8.02 -1.29
CA SER A 45 -3.99 -8.63 -2.25
C SER A 45 -4.72 -7.61 -3.13
N ASN A 46 -4.93 -6.38 -2.66
CA ASN A 46 -5.65 -5.33 -3.40
C ASN A 46 -4.76 -4.49 -4.32
N GLY A 47 -3.52 -4.93 -4.57
CA GLY A 47 -2.58 -4.30 -5.51
C GLY A 47 -1.30 -3.79 -4.85
N GLY A 48 -1.18 -3.90 -3.53
CA GLY A 48 0.01 -3.48 -2.80
C GLY A 48 1.29 -4.23 -3.21
N ASP A 49 1.19 -5.55 -3.45
CA ASP A 49 2.34 -6.33 -3.93
C ASP A 49 2.78 -5.89 -5.34
N GLN A 50 1.82 -5.67 -6.23
CA GLN A 50 2.10 -5.22 -7.59
C GLN A 50 2.73 -3.82 -7.59
N ILE A 51 2.20 -2.90 -6.79
CA ILE A 51 2.79 -1.56 -6.64
C ILE A 51 4.23 -1.65 -6.11
N THR A 52 4.46 -2.50 -5.11
CA THR A 52 5.80 -2.71 -4.54
C THR A 52 6.78 -3.20 -5.60
N GLN A 53 6.37 -4.15 -6.44
CA GLN A 53 7.17 -4.64 -7.55
C GLN A 53 7.44 -3.53 -8.58
N GLU A 54 6.40 -2.82 -9.03
CA GLU A 54 6.53 -1.75 -10.04
C GLU A 54 7.48 -0.64 -9.58
N VAL A 55 7.41 -0.25 -8.30
CA VAL A 55 8.32 0.76 -7.73
C VAL A 55 9.75 0.24 -7.64
N ASN A 56 9.96 -1.01 -7.24
CA ASN A 56 11.28 -1.61 -7.18
C ASN A 56 11.92 -1.71 -8.57
N ASP A 57 11.14 -2.07 -9.59
CA ASP A 57 11.61 -2.17 -10.96
C ASP A 57 11.92 -0.79 -11.55
N TRP A 58 11.06 0.20 -11.28
CA TRP A 58 11.36 1.60 -11.59
C TRP A 58 12.67 2.07 -10.91
N PHE A 59 12.83 1.80 -9.61
CA PHE A 59 14.03 2.19 -8.87
C PHE A 59 15.30 1.57 -9.47
N LYS A 60 15.30 0.26 -9.75
CA LYS A 60 16.43 -0.41 -10.43
C LYS A 60 16.76 0.24 -11.78
N SER A 61 15.74 0.63 -12.55
CA SER A 61 15.93 1.25 -13.87
C SER A 61 16.62 2.63 -13.80
N VAL A 62 16.45 3.36 -12.70
CA VAL A 62 17.04 4.69 -12.51
C VAL A 62 18.33 4.67 -11.69
N SER A 63 18.52 3.66 -10.83
CA SER A 63 19.68 3.52 -9.94
C SER A 63 20.83 2.72 -10.55
N GLY A 64 20.59 1.96 -11.63
CA GLY A 64 21.62 1.22 -12.37
C GLY A 64 22.45 2.05 -13.35
N LYS A 65 22.49 3.37 -13.20
CA LYS A 65 23.36 4.30 -13.95
C LYS A 65 24.44 4.88 -13.05
#